data_AF-A0A067QBY1-F1
#
_entry.id   AF-A0A067QBY1-F1
#
_cell.length_a   1.000
_cell.length_b   1.000
_cell.length_c   1.000
_cell.angle_alpha   90.00
_cell.angle_beta   90.00
_cell.angle_gamma   90.00
#
_symmetry.space_group_name_H-M   'P 1'
#
loop_
_entity.id
_entity.type
_entity.pdbx_description
1 polymer ?
#
loop_
_entity_poly.entity_id
_entity_poly.type
_entity_poly.pdbx_seq_one_letter_code
_entity_poly.pdbx_strand_id
1 'polypeptide(L)'
;PKSRSNTGPSNLAQPHPRVNIAHPYARLNAKKEGTKRRRIWNHALEKTLFSAHELSTMGAPHRRTIYIASLEAHVDRLHSQLISLGFYPVPFEKLEPFRGLNSKTAKSIVAGLQHDFSQLKLKLLEIERAVSPTITTLDQDVLTSC
;
A
#
# COMPACT_ATOMS: atom_id res chain seq x y z
N PRO A 1 8.94 6.61 79.97
CA PRO A 1 9.77 5.56 79.35
C PRO A 1 9.56 5.48 77.84
N LYS A 2 10.62 5.76 77.08
CA LYS A 2 10.74 5.63 75.61
C LYS A 2 10.40 4.20 75.15
N SER A 3 9.86 4.05 73.94
CA SER A 3 10.59 3.41 72.84
C SER A 3 9.87 3.47 71.48
N ARG A 4 10.69 3.75 70.47
CA ARG A 4 10.49 3.96 69.03
C ARG A 4 10.44 2.62 68.26
N SER A 5 9.72 2.59 67.12
CA SER A 5 10.14 1.95 65.86
C SER A 5 9.23 2.46 64.71
N ASN A 6 9.69 3.42 63.89
CA ASN A 6 10.40 3.32 62.59
C ASN A 6 9.65 2.58 61.45
N THR A 7 9.07 3.41 60.56
CA THR A 7 9.23 3.48 59.09
C THR A 7 9.25 2.22 58.20
N GLY A 8 8.35 2.23 57.23
CA GLY A 8 8.57 1.71 55.87
C GLY A 8 7.56 2.33 54.89
N PRO A 9 7.97 3.07 53.85
CA PRO A 9 7.04 3.61 52.87
C PRO A 9 6.62 2.52 51.88
N SER A 10 5.32 2.36 51.68
CA SER A 10 4.71 1.52 50.66
C SER A 10 5.05 2.07 49.27
N ASN A 11 5.78 1.26 48.49
CA ASN A 11 6.11 1.50 47.10
C ASN A 11 4.85 1.80 46.26
N LEU A 12 4.73 3.04 45.79
CA LEU A 12 3.86 3.42 44.70
C LEU A 12 4.41 2.80 43.41
N ALA A 13 3.86 1.66 43.01
CA ALA A 13 4.09 1.10 41.69
C ALA A 13 3.52 2.05 40.63
N GLN A 14 4.39 2.87 40.05
CA GLN A 14 4.10 3.69 38.89
C GLN A 14 3.65 2.78 37.72
N PRO A 15 2.51 3.05 37.07
CA PRO A 15 2.14 2.32 35.86
C PRO A 15 3.15 2.71 34.78
N HIS A 16 4.07 1.80 34.44
CA HIS A 16 4.89 1.95 33.25
C HIS A 16 3.96 2.22 32.06
N PRO A 17 4.15 3.32 31.30
CA PRO A 17 3.38 3.53 30.09
C PRO A 17 3.72 2.37 29.17
N ARG A 18 2.80 1.40 29.06
CA ARG A 18 2.90 0.37 28.04
C ARG A 18 2.90 1.13 26.74
N VAL A 19 4.07 1.21 26.10
CA VAL A 19 4.17 1.68 24.72
C VAL A 19 3.27 0.73 23.96
N ASN A 20 2.07 1.20 23.65
CA ASN A 20 1.11 0.45 22.88
C ASN A 20 1.62 0.53 21.45
N ILE A 21 2.58 -0.34 21.12
CA ILE A 21 3.09 -0.51 19.76
C ILE A 21 1.92 -1.11 18.99
N ALA A 22 1.05 -0.23 18.50
CA ALA A 22 -0.04 -0.60 17.63
C ALA A 22 0.59 -1.36 16.44
N HIS A 23 0.11 -2.58 16.20
CA HIS A 23 0.58 -3.40 15.09
C HIS A 23 0.63 -2.55 13.80
N PRO A 24 1.68 -2.64 12.96
CA PRO A 24 1.92 -1.72 11.83
C PRO A 24 0.74 -1.59 10.84
N TYR A 25 -0.19 -2.55 10.84
CA TYR A 25 -1.39 -2.53 9.99
C TYR A 25 -2.71 -2.28 10.75
N ALA A 26 -2.67 -1.98 12.05
CA ALA A 26 -3.87 -1.82 12.88
C ALA A 26 -4.84 -0.76 12.33
N ARG A 27 -4.31 0.28 11.68
CA ARG A 27 -5.11 1.37 11.06
C ARG A 27 -5.79 0.96 9.76
N LEU A 28 -5.23 0.00 9.01
CA LEU A 28 -5.87 -0.56 7.81
C LEU A 28 -7.09 -1.40 8.19
N ASN A 29 -7.01 -2.09 9.34
CA ASN A 29 -8.10 -2.92 9.85
C ASN A 29 -9.23 -2.09 10.46
N ALA A 30 -8.93 -0.97 11.11
CA ALA A 30 -9.93 -0.05 11.68
C ALA A 30 -10.84 0.59 10.60
N LYS A 31 -10.40 0.65 9.34
CA LYS A 31 -11.15 1.21 8.21
C LYS A 31 -12.04 0.18 7.49
N LYS A 32 -12.04 -1.08 7.94
CA LYS A 32 -12.77 -2.18 7.28
C LYS A 32 -14.26 -2.22 7.68
N GLU A 33 -14.63 -1.55 8.76
CA GLU A 33 -16.00 -1.51 9.26
C GLU A 33 -16.81 -0.43 8.54
N GLY A 34 -17.47 -0.82 7.46
CA GLY A 34 -18.39 0.05 6.73
C GLY A 34 -18.00 0.21 5.27
N THR A 35 -18.54 -0.68 4.44
CA THR A 35 -19.30 -0.36 3.22
C THR A 35 -19.14 -1.52 2.24
N LYS A 36 -20.12 -2.43 2.21
CA LYS A 36 -20.30 -3.46 1.17
C LYS A 36 -20.70 -2.83 -0.19
N ARG A 37 -20.16 -1.68 -0.57
CA ARG A 37 -20.39 -1.10 -1.91
C ARG A 37 -19.30 -1.62 -2.82
N ARG A 38 -19.71 -2.24 -3.93
CA ARG A 38 -18.80 -2.54 -5.03
C ARG A 38 -18.15 -1.23 -5.46
N ARG A 39 -16.86 -1.10 -5.21
CA ARG A 39 -16.08 0.04 -5.69
C ARG A 39 -15.98 -0.14 -7.19
N ILE A 40 -16.77 0.63 -7.91
CA ILE A 40 -16.75 0.67 -9.36
C ILE A 40 -15.45 1.38 -9.74
N TRP A 41 -14.48 0.61 -10.25
CA TRP A 41 -13.18 1.11 -10.71
C TRP A 41 -13.27 1.78 -12.09
N ASN A 42 -14.46 2.22 -12.50
CA ASN A 42 -14.63 2.93 -13.77
C ASN A 42 -13.80 4.22 -13.72
N HIS A 43 -12.99 4.43 -14.75
CA HIS A 43 -12.23 5.66 -14.97
C HIS A 43 -11.14 5.93 -13.91
N ALA A 44 -10.61 4.89 -13.24
CA ALA A 44 -9.56 5.06 -12.24
C ALA A 44 -8.29 5.71 -12.81
N LEU A 45 -7.88 5.27 -14.01
CA LEU A 45 -6.74 5.85 -14.72
C LEU A 45 -7.09 7.21 -15.36
N GLU A 46 -8.34 7.48 -15.72
CA GLU A 46 -8.72 8.82 -16.21
C GLU A 46 -8.48 9.89 -15.14
N LYS A 47 -8.70 9.57 -13.86
CA LYS A 47 -8.44 10.49 -12.76
C LYS A 47 -6.95 10.80 -12.53
N THR A 48 -6.06 9.97 -13.05
CA THR A 48 -4.61 10.20 -13.00
C THR A 48 -4.07 10.84 -14.26
N LEU A 49 -4.78 10.69 -15.39
CA LEU A 49 -4.37 11.22 -16.69
C LEU A 49 -4.96 12.60 -17.00
N PHE A 50 -6.17 12.87 -16.51
CA PHE A 50 -6.88 14.12 -16.77
C PHE A 50 -7.16 14.88 -15.49
N SER A 51 -6.97 16.19 -15.55
CA SER A 51 -7.48 17.12 -14.55
C SER A 51 -9.02 17.22 -14.61
N ALA A 52 -9.63 17.74 -13.54
CA ALA A 52 -11.07 17.99 -13.51
C ALA A 52 -11.54 18.95 -14.62
N HIS A 53 -10.68 19.90 -15.01
CA HIS A 53 -10.94 20.81 -16.11
C HIS A 53 -10.97 20.08 -17.46
N GLU A 54 -9.97 19.25 -17.74
CA GLU A 54 -9.88 18.47 -18.98
C GLU A 54 -11.04 17.49 -19.13
N LEU A 55 -11.48 16.85 -18.03
CA LEU A 55 -12.65 15.99 -18.05
C LEU A 55 -13.95 16.73 -18.43
N SER A 56 -14.05 18.00 -18.03
CA SER A 56 -15.23 18.84 -18.27
C SER A 56 -15.22 19.45 -19.68
N THR A 57 -14.04 19.79 -20.20
CA THR A 57 -13.88 20.56 -21.44
C THR A 57 -13.61 19.68 -22.66
N MET A 58 -12.91 18.54 -22.50
CA MET A 58 -12.57 17.67 -23.64
C MET A 58 -13.72 16.72 -23.97
N GLY A 59 -14.05 16.58 -25.25
CA GLY A 59 -15.06 15.65 -25.72
C GLY A 59 -14.67 14.18 -25.49
N ALA A 60 -15.69 13.33 -25.27
CA ALA A 60 -15.51 11.91 -24.99
C ALA A 60 -14.65 11.13 -26.02
N PRO A 61 -14.74 11.39 -27.35
CA PRO A 61 -13.90 10.70 -28.32
C PRO A 61 -12.41 10.97 -28.12
N HIS A 62 -12.04 12.22 -27.87
CA HIS A 62 -10.64 12.62 -27.71
C HIS A 62 -10.05 12.09 -26.39
N ARG A 63 -10.84 12.14 -25.31
CA ARG A 63 -10.45 11.51 -24.03
C ARG A 63 -10.23 10.01 -24.18
N ARG A 64 -11.07 9.32 -24.96
CA ARG A 64 -10.94 7.86 -25.20
C ARG A 64 -9.63 7.52 -25.90
N THR A 65 -9.23 8.28 -26.92
CA THR A 65 -7.97 8.06 -27.64
C THR A 65 -6.77 8.19 -26.69
N ILE A 66 -6.71 9.27 -25.91
CA ILE A 66 -5.62 9.51 -24.96
C ILE A 66 -5.59 8.42 -23.88
N TYR A 67 -6.76 8.02 -23.37
CA TYR A 67 -6.87 6.96 -22.39
C TYR A 67 -6.31 5.62 -22.90
N ILE A 68 -6.66 5.24 -24.14
CA ILE A 68 -6.16 4.01 -24.77
C ILE A 68 -4.64 4.09 -24.98
N ALA A 69 -4.15 5.17 -25.59
CA ALA A 69 -2.71 5.35 -25.81
C ALA A 69 -1.91 5.31 -24.48
N SER A 70 -2.47 5.88 -23.41
CA SER A 70 -1.86 5.84 -22.08
C SER A 70 -1.85 4.43 -21.49
N LEU A 71 -2.90 3.63 -21.72
CA LEU A 71 -2.94 2.22 -21.30
C LEU A 71 -1.91 1.38 -22.06
N GLU A 72 -1.80 1.58 -23.38
CA GLU A 72 -0.83 0.89 -24.23
C GLU A 72 0.60 1.20 -23.78
N ALA A 73 0.94 2.49 -23.62
CA ALA A 73 2.24 2.90 -23.10
C ALA A 73 2.55 2.33 -21.70
N HIS A 74 1.53 2.19 -20.85
CA HIS A 74 1.71 1.56 -19.54
C HIS A 74 2.02 0.07 -19.65
N VAL A 75 1.35 -0.65 -20.54
CA VAL A 75 1.61 -2.07 -20.83
C VAL A 75 3.02 -2.26 -21.38
N ASP A 76 3.46 -1.40 -22.30
CA ASP A 76 4.81 -1.45 -22.88
C ASP A 76 5.90 -1.23 -21.82
N ARG A 77 5.66 -0.30 -20.89
CA ARG A 77 6.56 -0.09 -19.75
C ARG A 77 6.63 -1.32 -18.86
N LEU A 78 5.50 -1.98 -18.57
CA LEU A 78 5.47 -3.22 -17.79
C LEU A 78 6.23 -4.34 -18.51
N HIS A 79 6.05 -4.49 -19.82
CA HIS A 79 6.82 -5.45 -20.61
C HIS A 79 8.31 -5.17 -20.56
N SER A 80 8.72 -3.91 -20.71
CA SER A 80 10.12 -3.49 -20.59
C SER A 80 10.72 -3.85 -19.23
N GLN A 81 9.95 -3.65 -18.14
CA GLN A 81 10.36 -4.05 -16.80
C GLN A 81 10.49 -5.57 -16.67
N LEU A 82 9.54 -6.35 -17.19
CA LEU A 82 9.61 -7.82 -17.16
C LEU A 82 10.79 -8.36 -17.95
N ILE A 83 11.12 -7.74 -19.10
CA ILE A 83 12.32 -8.06 -19.89
C ILE A 83 13.57 -7.80 -19.05
N SER A 84 13.68 -6.63 -18.41
CA SER A 84 14.86 -6.30 -17.60
C SER A 84 15.10 -7.25 -16.43
N LEU A 85 14.03 -7.86 -15.90
CA LEU A 85 14.08 -8.83 -14.81
C LEU A 85 14.22 -10.28 -15.30
N GLY A 86 14.25 -10.52 -16.62
CA GLY A 86 14.36 -11.86 -17.20
C GLY A 86 13.08 -12.71 -17.11
N PHE A 87 11.93 -12.11 -16.80
CA PHE A 87 10.63 -12.81 -16.74
C PHE A 87 9.90 -12.87 -18.08
N TYR A 88 10.38 -12.17 -19.09
CA TYR A 88 9.84 -12.16 -20.45
C TYR A 88 10.98 -12.38 -21.47
N PRO A 89 10.76 -13.14 -22.56
CA PRO A 89 9.51 -13.78 -23.01
C PRO A 89 9.13 -15.02 -22.19
N VAL A 90 7.81 -15.24 -22.04
CA VAL A 90 7.27 -16.42 -21.34
C VAL A 90 7.23 -17.62 -22.30
N PRO A 91 7.85 -18.77 -21.96
CA PRO A 91 7.80 -19.98 -22.78
C PRO A 91 6.36 -20.45 -23.04
N PHE A 92 6.09 -20.95 -24.25
CA PHE A 92 4.74 -21.36 -24.67
C PHE A 92 4.18 -22.49 -23.80
N GLU A 93 5.03 -23.39 -23.30
CA GLU A 93 4.63 -24.50 -22.43
C GLU A 93 3.98 -24.00 -21.14
N LYS A 94 4.38 -22.81 -20.67
CA LYS A 94 3.77 -22.15 -19.49
C LYS A 94 2.47 -21.43 -19.82
N LEU A 95 2.19 -21.18 -21.09
CA LEU A 95 0.96 -20.55 -21.57
C LEU A 95 -0.14 -21.57 -21.88
N GLU A 96 0.21 -22.83 -22.18
CA GLU A 96 -0.74 -23.91 -22.47
C GLU A 96 -1.87 -24.06 -21.42
N PRO A 97 -1.62 -24.00 -20.10
CA PRO A 97 -2.69 -24.08 -19.10
C PRO A 97 -3.71 -22.94 -19.17
N PHE A 98 -3.36 -21.82 -19.79
CA PHE A 98 -4.22 -20.64 -19.93
C PHE A 98 -4.85 -20.56 -21.32
N ARG A 99 -4.63 -21.55 -22.19
CA ARG A 99 -5.26 -21.61 -23.50
C ARG A 99 -6.77 -21.75 -23.36
N GLY A 100 -7.52 -20.89 -24.05
CA GLY A 100 -8.98 -20.83 -23.94
C GLY A 100 -9.50 -20.12 -22.68
N LEU A 101 -8.63 -19.43 -21.92
CA LEU A 101 -9.06 -18.61 -20.80
C LEU A 101 -10.07 -17.55 -21.27
N ASN A 102 -11.28 -17.62 -20.73
CA ASN A 102 -12.33 -16.68 -21.10
C ASN A 102 -12.02 -15.26 -20.58
N SER A 103 -12.49 -14.25 -21.31
CA SER A 103 -12.21 -12.84 -20.98
C SER A 103 -12.77 -12.40 -19.62
N LYS A 104 -13.83 -13.05 -19.12
CA LYS A 104 -14.44 -12.76 -17.81
C LYS A 104 -13.53 -13.23 -16.67
N THR A 105 -12.97 -14.42 -16.78
CA THR A 105 -12.05 -15.02 -15.82
C THR A 105 -10.73 -14.27 -15.84
N ALA A 106 -10.18 -13.96 -17.01
CA ALA A 106 -8.98 -13.13 -17.14
C ALA A 106 -9.15 -11.78 -16.43
N LYS A 107 -10.28 -11.08 -16.67
CA LYS A 107 -10.62 -9.82 -15.97
C LYS A 107 -10.70 -10.01 -14.45
N SER A 108 -11.29 -11.11 -13.98
CA SER A 108 -11.38 -11.39 -12.54
C SER A 108 -10.02 -11.62 -11.90
N ILE A 109 -9.12 -12.35 -12.57
CA ILE A 109 -7.75 -12.59 -12.10
C ILE A 109 -6.99 -11.28 -12.01
N VAL A 110 -7.01 -10.47 -13.08
CA VAL A 110 -6.34 -9.16 -13.13
C VAL A 110 -6.91 -8.21 -12.07
N ALA A 111 -8.23 -8.19 -11.86
CA ALA A 111 -8.85 -7.39 -10.80
C ALA A 111 -8.40 -7.82 -9.40
N GLY A 112 -8.26 -9.13 -9.16
CA GLY A 112 -7.69 -9.67 -7.92
C GLY A 112 -6.26 -9.22 -7.70
N LEU A 113 -5.40 -9.38 -8.71
CA LEU A 113 -3.99 -8.94 -8.66
C LEU A 113 -3.87 -7.44 -8.38
N GLN A 114 -4.69 -6.61 -9.04
CA GLN A 114 -4.70 -5.16 -8.80
C GLN A 114 -5.14 -4.81 -7.38
N HIS A 115 -6.14 -5.52 -6.85
CA HIS A 115 -6.56 -5.35 -5.47
C HIS A 115 -5.41 -5.69 -4.52
N ASP A 116 -4.75 -6.83 -4.71
CA ASP A 116 -3.66 -7.29 -3.86
C ASP A 116 -2.46 -6.34 -3.91
N PHE A 117 -2.11 -5.85 -5.11
CA PHE A 117 -1.10 -4.81 -5.29
C PHE A 117 -1.46 -3.53 -4.52
N SER A 118 -2.71 -3.09 -4.57
CA SER A 118 -3.16 -1.91 -3.83
C SER A 118 -3.05 -2.09 -2.31
N GLN A 119 -3.35 -3.28 -1.79
CA GLN A 119 -3.18 -3.61 -0.38
C GLN A 119 -1.70 -3.65 0.01
N LEU A 120 -0.85 -4.25 -0.81
CA LEU A 120 0.60 -4.28 -0.59
C LEU A 120 1.18 -2.86 -0.57
N LYS A 121 0.76 -1.99 -1.49
CA LYS A 121 1.19 -0.58 -1.49
C LYS A 121 0.80 0.16 -0.21
N LEU A 122 -0.43 -0.06 0.29
CA LEU A 122 -0.85 0.53 1.56
C LEU A 122 -0.02 0.01 2.73
N LYS A 123 0.25 -1.29 2.78
CA LYS A 123 1.12 -1.89 3.80
C LYS A 123 2.53 -1.32 3.75
N LEU A 124 3.10 -1.16 2.55
CA LEU A 124 4.42 -0.56 2.35
C LEU A 124 4.48 0.87 2.92
N LEU A 125 3.47 1.70 2.63
CA LEU A 125 3.40 3.08 3.16
C LEU A 125 3.31 3.13 4.68
N GLU A 126 2.59 2.20 5.31
CA GLU A 126 2.53 2.12 6.78
C GLU A 126 3.87 1.67 7.37
N ILE A 127 4.58 0.74 6.71
CA ILE A 127 5.95 0.36 7.11
C ILE A 127 6.90 1.56 6.98
N GLU A 128 6.93 2.22 5.82
CA GLU A 128 7.76 3.40 5.59
C GLU A 128 7.51 4.47 6.66
N ARG A 129 6.24 4.76 6.97
CA ARG A 129 5.87 5.70 8.03
C ARG A 129 6.34 5.26 9.42
N ALA A 130 6.27 3.97 9.74
CA ALA A 130 6.72 3.45 11.03
C ALA A 130 8.26 3.47 11.16
N VAL A 131 8.98 3.38 10.04
CA VAL A 131 10.45 3.38 9.98
C VAL A 131 11.04 4.79 9.84
N SER A 132 10.32 5.74 9.22
CA SER A 132 10.75 7.14 9.12
C SER A 132 11.24 7.77 10.45
N PRO A 133 10.55 7.61 11.60
CA PRO A 133 11.02 8.20 12.86
C PRO A 133 12.22 7.46 13.49
N THR A 134 12.45 6.19 13.18
CA THR A 134 13.56 5.40 13.76
C THR A 134 14.89 5.61 13.05
N ILE A 135 14.88 6.00 11.77
CA ILE A 135 16.13 6.32 11.05
C ILE A 135 16.72 7.65 11.53
N THR A 136 15.89 8.65 11.84
CA THR A 136 16.36 9.96 12.34
C THR A 136 16.95 9.89 13.76
N THR A 137 16.55 8.92 14.58
CA THR A 137 17.08 8.77 15.95
C THR A 137 18.46 8.10 15.99
N LEU A 138 18.75 7.19 15.03
CA LEU A 138 20.05 6.53 14.98
C LEU A 138 21.19 7.47 14.54
N ASP A 139 20.88 8.51 13.76
CA ASP A 139 21.87 9.56 13.41
C ASP A 139 22.19 10.48 14.60
N GLN A 140 21.29 10.63 15.58
CA GLN A 140 21.51 11.45 16.78
C GLN A 140 22.30 10.72 17.87
N ASP A 141 22.13 9.41 18.01
CA ASP A 141 22.88 8.62 19.01
C ASP A 141 24.37 8.44 18.64
N VAL A 142 24.73 8.53 17.36
CA VAL A 142 26.14 8.50 16.90
C VAL A 142 26.85 9.83 17.15
N LEU A 143 26.13 10.96 17.19
CA LEU A 143 26.70 12.30 17.41
C LEU A 143 26.79 12.71 18.89
N THR A 144 26.23 11.92 19.81
CA THR A 144 26.26 12.22 21.26
C THR A 144 27.21 11.30 22.05
N SER A 145 28.03 10.50 21.35
CA SER A 145 29.01 9.58 21.95
C SER A 145 30.46 9.89 21.50
N CYS A 146 30.79 11.19 21.41
CA CYS A 146 32.15 11.73 21.38
C CYS A 146 32.28 12.83 22.42
#